data_AF-A0A847DL15-F1
#
_entry.id   AF-A0A847DL15-F1
#
_cell.length_a   1.000
_cell.length_b   1.000
_cell.length_c   1.000
_cell.angle_alpha   90.00
_cell.angle_beta   90.00
_cell.angle_gamma   90.00
#
_symmetry.space_group_name_H-M   'P 1'
#
loop_
_entity.id
_entity.type
_entity.pdbx_description
1 polymer ?
#
loop_
_entity_poly.entity_id
_entity_poly.type
_entity_poly.pdbx_seq_one_letter_code
_entity_poly.pdbx_strand_id
1 'polypeptide(L)' 'MPQTEKINTKDLANTLEPMIRRVVREELLKVLKKNVDVFHLTPDMPLYDDMEDISQRKAKDKIKLHSHEEVWGD' A
#
# COMPACT_ATOMS: atom_id res chain seq x y z
N MET A 1 -5.35 -6.19 -43.96
CA MET A 1 -6.22 -6.74 -42.88
C MET A 1 -5.53 -6.47 -41.56
N PRO A 2 -6.16 -5.80 -40.58
CA PRO A 2 -5.53 -5.53 -39.30
C PRO A 2 -5.41 -6.86 -38.54
N GLN A 3 -4.18 -7.26 -38.23
CA GLN A 3 -3.93 -8.41 -37.39
C GLN A 3 -4.30 -8.03 -35.95
N THR A 4 -5.40 -8.59 -35.44
CA THR A 4 -5.67 -8.58 -34.00
C THR A 4 -4.68 -9.54 -33.35
N GLU A 5 -3.52 -9.01 -32.93
CA GLU A 5 -2.66 -9.69 -31.97
C GLU A 5 -3.51 -10.01 -30.74
N LYS A 6 -3.54 -11.30 -30.36
CA LYS A 6 -4.14 -11.72 -29.10
C LYS A 6 -3.31 -11.08 -27.98
N ILE A 7 -3.75 -9.93 -27.48
CA ILE A 7 -3.14 -9.30 -26.31
C ILE A 7 -3.23 -10.32 -25.17
N ASN A 8 -2.09 -10.86 -24.75
CA ASN A 8 -2.02 -11.73 -23.60
C ASN A 8 -2.36 -10.89 -22.37
N THR A 9 -3.54 -11.12 -21.81
CA THR A 9 -4.08 -10.35 -20.68
C THR A 9 -3.15 -10.38 -19.46
N LYS A 10 -2.38 -11.45 -19.29
CA LYS A 10 -1.37 -11.58 -18.23
C LYS A 10 -0.18 -10.66 -18.46
N ASP A 11 0.32 -10.58 -19.69
CA ASP A 11 1.46 -9.71 -20.03
C ASP A 11 1.05 -8.24 -19.98
N LEU A 12 -0.19 -7.94 -20.37
CA LEU A 12 -0.78 -6.62 -20.19
C LEU A 12 -0.88 -6.25 -18.70
N ALA A 13 -1.40 -7.16 -17.86
CA ALA A 13 -1.49 -6.92 -16.42
C ALA A 13 -0.11 -6.68 -15.79
N ASN A 14 0.88 -7.51 -16.11
CA ASN A 14 2.25 -7.35 -15.63
C ASN A 14 2.88 -6.02 -16.07
N THR A 15 2.58 -5.59 -17.29
CA THR A 15 3.10 -4.32 -17.84
C THR A 15 2.43 -3.12 -17.19
N LEU A 16 1.13 -3.22 -16.90
CA LEU A 16 0.36 -2.15 -16.28
C LEU A 16 0.56 -2.07 -14.77
N GLU A 17 0.95 -3.17 -14.11
CA GLU A 17 1.10 -3.23 -12.65
C GLU A 17 2.00 -2.11 -12.07
N PRO A 18 3.20 -1.83 -12.61
CA PRO A 18 4.04 -0.73 -12.11
C PRO A 18 3.35 0.63 -12.24
N MET A 19 2.62 0.84 -13.34
CA MET A 19 1.91 2.09 -13.60
C MET A 19 0.71 2.26 -12.67
N ILE A 20 -0.10 1.21 -12.49
CA ILE A 20 -1.22 1.19 -11.56
C ILE A 20 -0.71 1.42 -10.13
N ARG A 21 0.34 0.71 -9.72
CA ARG A 21 0.96 0.85 -8.41
C ARG A 21 1.45 2.27 -8.16
N ARG A 22 2.05 2.91 -9.17
CA ARG A 22 2.49 4.31 -9.09
C ARG A 22 1.30 5.25 -8.92
N VAL A 23 0.28 5.14 -9.77
CA VAL A 23 -0.91 6.01 -9.71
C VAL A 23 -1.63 5.86 -8.38
N VAL A 24 -1.90 4.64 -7.94
CA VAL A 24 -2.56 4.38 -6.65
C VAL A 24 -1.74 4.96 -5.49
N ARG A 25 -0.42 4.78 -5.50
CA ARG A 25 0.46 5.36 -4.47
C ARG A 25 0.39 6.88 -4.46
N GLU A 26 0.47 7.51 -5.62
CA GLU A 26 0.41 8.98 -5.74
C GLU A 26 -0.93 9.53 -5.23
N GLU A 27 -2.04 8.89 -5.57
CA GLU A 27 -3.37 9.29 -5.09
C GLU A 27 -3.53 9.08 -3.58
N LEU A 28 -3.08 7.96 -3.03
CA LEU A 28 -3.06 7.73 -1.58
C LEU A 28 -2.23 8.77 -0.86
N LEU A 29 -1.03 9.10 -1.37
CA LEU A 29 -0.19 10.15 -0.78
C LEU A 29 -0.84 11.54 -0.87
N LYS A 30 -1.57 11.85 -1.94
CA LYS A 30 -2.34 13.10 -2.04
C LYS A 30 -3.47 13.14 -1.00
N VAL A 31 -4.17 12.02 -0.79
CA VAL A 31 -5.22 11.92 0.24
C VAL A 31 -4.63 12.11 1.64
N LEU A 32 -3.51 11.45 1.94
CA LEU A 32 -2.79 11.59 3.21
C LEU A 32 -2.25 13.02 3.43
N LYS A 33 -1.76 13.69 2.38
CA LYS A 33 -1.31 15.09 2.46
C LYS A 33 -2.46 16.07 2.68
N LYS A 34 -3.62 15.81 2.09
CA LYS A 34 -4.80 16.67 2.22
C LYS A 34 -5.50 16.48 3.55
N ASN A 35 -5.47 15.27 4.10
CA ASN A 35 -6.08 14.95 5.36
C ASN A 35 -5.13 14.07 6.18
N VAL A 36 -4.33 14.74 7.02
CA VAL A 36 -3.29 14.10 7.86
C VAL A 36 -3.86 12.99 8.76
N ASP A 37 -5.17 13.03 9.05
CA ASP A 37 -5.86 12.05 9.91
C ASP A 37 -6.63 10.93 9.16
N VAL A 38 -6.59 10.84 7.83
CA VAL A 38 -7.58 10.02 7.06
C VAL A 38 -7.25 8.55 6.88
N PHE A 39 -6.15 8.02 7.43
CA PHE A 39 -5.98 6.56 7.44
C PHE A 39 -6.78 5.93 8.60
N HIS A 40 -8.10 5.98 8.48
CA HIS A 40 -9.03 5.24 9.34
C HIS A 40 -9.24 3.86 8.76
N LEU A 41 -8.64 2.86 9.41
CA LEU A 41 -8.99 1.47 9.18
C LEU A 41 -10.36 1.22 9.78
N THR A 42 -11.28 0.66 9.00
CA THR A 42 -12.59 0.18 9.49
C THR A 42 -12.53 -1.33 9.74
N PRO A 43 -13.34 -1.89 10.67
CA PRO A 43 -13.26 -3.31 11.04
C PRO A 43 -13.49 -4.32 9.91
N ASP A 44 -14.12 -3.89 8.82
CA ASP A 44 -14.33 -4.69 7.61
C ASP A 44 -13.10 -4.75 6.70
N MET A 45 -12.07 -3.94 6.97
CA MET A 45 -10.84 -3.94 6.18
C MET A 45 -9.92 -5.10 6.61
N PRO A 46 -9.32 -5.84 5.66
CA PRO A 46 -8.48 -7.01 5.97
C PRO A 46 -7.27 -6.77 6.88
N LEU A 47 -6.81 -5.51 7.00
CA LEU A 47 -5.65 -5.14 7.82
C LEU A 47 -6.03 -4.59 9.20
N TYR A 48 -7.33 -4.49 9.52
CA TYR A 48 -7.79 -3.83 10.75
C TYR A 48 -7.24 -4.53 11.99
N ASP A 49 -7.50 -5.83 12.12
CA ASP A 49 -7.13 -6.63 13.30
C ASP A 49 -5.61 -6.64 13.52
N ASP A 50 -4.84 -6.79 12.44
CA ASP A 50 -3.37 -6.79 12.49
C ASP A 50 -2.82 -5.44 12.96
N MET A 51 -3.37 -4.35 12.46
CA MET A 51 -2.95 -2.99 12.84
C MET A 51 -3.39 -2.63 14.26
N GLU A 52 -4.52 -3.16 14.72
CA GLU A 52 -4.96 -3.05 16.11
C GLU A 52 -4.02 -3.80 17.07
N ASP A 53 -3.63 -5.05 16.76
CA ASP A 53 -2.64 -5.81 17.56
C ASP A 53 -1.30 -5.07 17.65
N ILE A 54 -0.80 -4.58 16.50
CA ILE A 54 0.45 -3.80 16.45
C ILE A 54 0.34 -2.55 17.34
N SER A 55 -0.77 -1.81 17.25
CA SER A 55 -1.01 -0.63 18.07
C SER A 55 -1.00 -0.95 19.57
N GLN A 56 -1.75 -1.98 19.98
CA GLN A 56 -1.82 -2.41 21.38
C GLN A 56 -0.47 -2.87 21.92
N ARG A 57 0.33 -3.57 21.10
CA ARG A 57 1.67 -4.04 21.49
C ARG A 57 2.67 -2.90 21.58
N LYS A 58 2.57 -1.90 20.69
CA LYS A 58 3.39 -0.68 20.76
C LYS A 58 3.12 0.09 22.05
N ALA A 59 1.84 0.26 22.43
CA ALA A 59 1.46 0.95 23.66
C ALA A 59 1.97 0.26 24.95
N LYS A 60 2.29 -1.04 24.86
CA LYS A 60 2.84 -1.83 25.97
C LYS A 60 4.37 -1.97 25.90
N ASP A 61 5.05 -1.22 25.03
CA ASP A 61 6.49 -1.34 24.72
C ASP A 61 6.93 -2.77 24.37
N LYS A 62 6.01 -3.59 23.85
CA LYS A 62 6.29 -5.00 23.49
C LYS A 62 6.84 -5.18 22.09
N ILE A 63 6.85 -4.12 21.29
CA ILE A 63 7.40 -4.10 19.94
C ILE A 63 8.17 -2.81 19.71
N LYS A 64 9.30 -2.92 19.03
CA LYS A 64 10.06 -1.77 18.52
C LYS A 64 9.76 -1.63 17.04
N LEU A 65 9.17 -0.51 16.66
CA LEU A 65 8.95 -0.17 15.25
C LEU A 65 10.18 0.56 14.74
N HIS A 66 10.73 0.08 13.64
CA HIS A 66 11.84 0.71 12.94
C HIS A 66 11.31 1.38 11.68
N SER A 67 11.78 2.59 11.43
CA SER A 67 11.60 3.29 10.16
C SER A 67 12.33 2.58 9.02
N HIS A 68 11.96 2.91 7.79
CA HIS A 68 12.60 2.35 6.61
C HIS A 68 14.08 2.74 6.56
N GLU A 69 14.40 4.02 6.84
CA GLU A 69 15.77 4.51 6.90
C GLU A 69 16.61 3.79 7.96
N GLU A 70 16.04 3.48 9.13
CA GLU A 70 16.76 2.72 10.18
C GLU A 70 17.14 1.29 9.77
N VAL A 71 16.39 0.67 8.85
CA VAL A 71 16.62 -0.73 8.44
C VAL A 71 17.35 -0.84 7.10
N TRP A 72 17.12 0.11 6.20
CA TRP A 72 17.53 0.04 4.79
C TRP A 72 18.28 1.28 4.30
N GLY A 73 18.54 2.25 5.18
CA GLY A 73 19.36 3.41 4.83
C GLY A 73 20.83 3.03 4.79
N ASP A 74 21.38 2.96 3.58
CA ASP A 74 22.82 3.10 3.31
C ASP A 74 23.21 4.59 3.26
#